data_AF-A0A2D6MEN1-F1
#
_entry.id   AF-A0A2D6MEN1-F1
#
_cell.length_a   1.000
_cell.length_b   1.000
_cell.length_c   1.000
_cell.angle_alpha   90.00
_cell.angle_beta   90.00
_cell.angle_gamma   90.00
#
_symmetry.space_group_name_H-M   'P 1'
#
loop_
_entity.id
_entity.type
_entity.pdbx_description
1 polymer ?
#
loop_
_entity_poly.entity_id
_entity_poly.type
_entity_poly.pdbx_seq_one_letter_code
_entity_poly.pdbx_strand_id
1 'polypeptide(L)'
;MKHILPYNILSNDSLEYSKVLEGLYHKGQNNIWDGKNVLSSLIEEHGKPSLSKEQIDSIKNIFSVIFWGEYAAWNVSAELALKIDSFEAKMAATSQAHDEARHFYVMRDYLDYIGVKPEPLPRNTSKALN
;
A
#
# COMPACT_ATOMS: atom_id res chain seq x y z
N MET A 1 -21.30 9.92 -33.43
CA MET A 1 -21.27 9.51 -32.00
C MET A 1 -20.90 10.74 -31.18
N LYS A 2 -21.77 11.23 -30.29
CA LYS A 2 -21.37 12.26 -29.32
C LYS A 2 -20.41 11.59 -28.34
N HIS A 3 -19.15 12.04 -28.29
CA HIS A 3 -18.27 11.72 -27.17
C HIS A 3 -18.88 12.37 -25.93
N ILE A 4 -19.63 11.58 -25.16
CA ILE A 4 -19.99 11.96 -23.80
C ILE A 4 -18.67 11.85 -23.04
N LEU A 5 -18.05 12.98 -22.74
CA LEU A 5 -16.96 12.98 -21.78
C LEU A 5 -17.51 12.33 -20.50
N PRO A 6 -16.91 11.23 -20.02
CA PRO A 6 -17.28 10.73 -18.72
C PRO A 6 -16.88 11.86 -17.75
N TYR A 7 -17.79 12.24 -16.87
CA TYR A 7 -17.59 13.22 -15.79
C TYR A 7 -17.69 14.71 -16.18
N ASN A 8 -18.21 15.48 -15.21
CA ASN A 8 -18.14 16.93 -15.18
C ASN A 8 -16.73 17.35 -14.74
N ILE A 9 -15.69 16.93 -15.48
CA ILE A 9 -14.25 17.14 -15.16
C ILE A 9 -13.92 18.62 -14.91
N LEU A 10 -14.76 19.51 -15.41
CA LEU A 10 -14.56 20.95 -15.41
C LEU A 10 -15.49 21.69 -14.44
N SER A 11 -16.28 21.00 -13.59
CA SER A 11 -17.10 21.71 -12.60
C SER A 11 -16.21 22.31 -11.51
N ASN A 12 -16.04 23.62 -11.56
CA ASN A 12 -15.25 24.46 -10.66
C ASN A 12 -15.80 24.59 -9.22
N ASP A 13 -16.71 23.71 -8.79
CA ASP A 13 -17.22 23.72 -7.41
C ASP A 13 -16.19 23.02 -6.50
N SER A 14 -15.01 23.64 -6.35
CA SER A 14 -13.92 23.11 -5.53
C SER A 14 -14.29 23.22 -4.05
N LEU A 15 -14.84 22.15 -3.49
CA LEU A 15 -15.00 21.99 -2.06
C LEU A 15 -13.61 21.88 -1.41
N GLU A 16 -13.43 22.39 -0.18
CA GLU A 16 -12.15 22.29 0.54
C GLU A 16 -11.61 20.85 0.61
N TYR A 17 -12.51 19.86 0.67
CA TYR A 17 -12.19 18.44 0.63
C TYR A 17 -11.45 18.00 -0.65
N SER A 18 -11.78 18.56 -1.82
CA SER A 18 -11.10 18.22 -3.08
C SER A 18 -9.63 18.59 -3.03
N LYS A 19 -9.29 19.76 -2.49
CA LYS A 19 -7.89 20.22 -2.34
C LYS A 19 -7.10 19.33 -1.39
N VAL A 20 -7.74 18.85 -0.32
CA VAL A 20 -7.10 17.91 0.62
C VAL A 20 -6.75 16.60 -0.09
N LEU A 21 -7.69 16.03 -0.84
CA LEU A 21 -7.51 14.75 -1.54
C LEU A 21 -6.48 14.84 -2.67
N GLU A 22 -6.51 15.92 -3.45
CA GLU A 22 -5.46 16.21 -4.44
C GLU A 22 -4.10 16.39 -3.76
N GLY A 23 -4.06 17.07 -2.62
CA GLY A 23 -2.87 17.23 -1.80
C GLY A 23 -2.29 15.89 -1.33
N LEU A 24 -3.12 14.89 -1.00
CA LEU A 24 -2.65 13.55 -0.63
C LEU A 24 -1.90 12.87 -1.79
N TYR A 25 -2.42 12.98 -3.02
CA TYR A 25 -1.74 12.45 -4.20
C TYR A 25 -0.34 13.05 -4.38
N HIS A 26 -0.24 14.37 -4.34
CA HIS A 26 1.06 15.05 -4.49
C HIS A 26 2.00 14.79 -3.32
N LYS A 27 1.47 14.67 -2.10
CA LYS A 27 2.26 14.29 -0.93
C LYS A 27 2.84 12.89 -1.07
N GLY A 28 2.08 11.93 -1.59
CA GLY A 28 2.58 10.58 -1.89
C GLY A 28 3.75 10.61 -2.88
N GLN A 29 3.62 11.38 -3.97
CA GLN A 29 4.70 11.56 -4.94
C GLN A 29 5.95 12.21 -4.34
N ASN A 30 5.78 13.25 -3.51
CA ASN A 30 6.91 13.95 -2.90
C ASN A 30 7.66 13.11 -1.86
N ASN A 31 6.97 12.16 -1.21
CA ASN A 31 7.57 11.27 -0.21
C ASN A 31 7.88 9.88 -0.78
N ILE A 32 7.91 9.75 -2.11
CA ILE A 32 8.17 8.47 -2.76
C ILE A 32 9.61 8.02 -2.47
N TRP A 33 9.75 6.73 -2.19
CA TRP A 33 11.03 6.04 -2.05
C TRP A 33 11.05 4.78 -2.92
N ASP A 34 12.25 4.36 -3.31
CA ASP A 34 12.48 3.10 -4.02
C ASP A 34 12.66 1.97 -3.01
N GLY A 35 11.70 1.06 -2.97
CA GLY A 35 11.71 -0.02 -2.00
C GLY A 35 12.81 -1.04 -2.18
N LYS A 36 13.26 -1.27 -3.41
CA LYS A 36 14.38 -2.18 -3.67
C LYS A 36 15.68 -1.57 -3.15
N ASN A 37 15.92 -0.30 -3.49
CA ASN A 37 17.14 0.39 -3.06
C ASN A 37 17.19 0.52 -1.54
N VAL A 38 16.09 0.95 -0.91
CA VAL A 38 16.01 1.07 0.55
C VAL A 38 16.28 -0.27 1.23
N LEU A 39 15.62 -1.34 0.81
CA LEU A 39 15.85 -2.67 1.40
C LEU A 39 17.28 -3.15 1.17
N SER A 40 17.83 -3.00 -0.03
CA SER A 40 19.20 -3.43 -0.32
C SER A 40 20.23 -2.66 0.50
N SER A 41 20.04 -1.34 0.67
CA SER A 41 20.97 -0.50 1.45
C SER A 41 20.93 -0.87 2.94
N LEU A 42 19.74 -1.12 3.50
CA LEU A 42 19.61 -1.57 4.89
C LEU A 42 20.24 -2.95 5.12
N ILE A 43 20.11 -3.86 4.15
CA ILE A 43 20.75 -5.17 4.20
C ILE A 43 22.27 -5.05 4.09
N GLU A 44 22.79 -4.17 3.22
CA GLU A 44 24.22 -3.92 3.09
C GLU A 44 24.80 -3.32 4.38
N GLU A 45 24.09 -2.38 4.99
CA GLU A 45 24.53 -1.69 6.21
C GLU A 45 24.50 -2.59 7.45
N HIS A 46 23.45 -3.38 7.63
CA HIS A 46 23.21 -4.12 8.88
C HIS A 46 23.35 -5.64 8.76
N GLY A 47 23.34 -6.18 7.54
CA GLY A 47 23.36 -7.62 7.28
C GLY A 47 22.07 -8.33 7.70
N LYS A 48 22.14 -9.67 7.73
CA LYS A 48 21.03 -10.51 8.20
C LYS A 48 20.95 -10.43 9.73
N PRO A 49 19.78 -10.11 10.31
CA PRO A 49 19.66 -10.03 11.77
C PRO A 49 19.89 -11.41 12.40
N SER A 50 20.65 -11.43 13.50
CA SER A 50 20.84 -12.61 14.34
C SER A 50 19.73 -12.66 15.38
N LEU A 51 18.69 -13.44 15.10
CA LEU A 51 17.48 -13.51 15.92
C LEU A 51 17.38 -14.87 16.62
N SER A 52 17.02 -14.85 17.90
CA SER A 52 16.61 -16.06 18.60
C SER A 52 15.31 -16.62 18.02
N LYS A 53 15.00 -17.89 18.30
CA LYS A 53 13.74 -18.50 17.87
C LYS A 53 12.52 -17.72 18.37
N GLU A 54 12.54 -17.27 19.62
CA GLU A 54 11.47 -16.48 20.23
C GLU A 54 11.29 -15.11 19.54
N GLN A 55 12.38 -14.47 19.13
CA GLN A 55 12.33 -13.22 18.37
C GLN A 55 11.77 -13.44 16.96
N ILE A 56 12.16 -14.53 16.29
CA ILE A 56 11.60 -14.92 15.00
C ILE A 56 10.09 -15.15 15.11
N ASP A 57 9.65 -15.89 16.12
CA ASP A 57 8.23 -16.18 16.35
C ASP A 57 7.43 -14.87 16.61
N SER A 58 8.01 -13.94 17.38
CA SER A 58 7.41 -12.63 17.65
C SER A 58 7.30 -11.76 16.40
N ILE A 59 8.39 -11.66 15.63
CA ILE A 59 8.44 -10.92 14.36
C ILE A 59 7.41 -11.51 13.39
N LYS A 60 7.37 -12.84 13.28
CA LYS A 60 6.41 -13.53 12.42
C LYS A 60 4.98 -13.09 12.71
N ASN A 61 4.57 -13.07 13.98
CA ASN A 61 3.21 -12.68 14.35
C ASN A 61 2.87 -11.24 13.95
N ILE A 62 3.73 -10.28 14.29
CA ILE A 62 3.48 -8.85 14.00
C ILE A 62 3.55 -8.60 12.49
N PHE A 63 4.58 -9.12 11.82
CA PHE A 63 4.81 -8.86 10.41
C PHE A 63 3.76 -9.54 9.54
N SER A 64 3.18 -10.66 9.97
CA SER A 64 2.05 -11.26 9.26
C SER A 64 0.83 -10.34 9.22
N VAL A 65 0.50 -9.70 10.35
CA VAL A 65 -0.62 -8.74 10.41
C VAL A 65 -0.37 -7.56 9.48
N ILE A 66 0.84 -6.99 9.53
CA ILE A 66 1.23 -5.87 8.66
C ILE A 66 1.18 -6.32 7.20
N PHE A 67 1.86 -7.40 6.84
CA PHE A 67 1.94 -7.94 5.48
C PHE A 67 0.56 -8.11 4.83
N TRP A 68 -0.38 -8.74 5.54
CA TRP A 68 -1.73 -8.93 5.02
C TRP A 68 -2.57 -7.66 5.05
N GLY A 69 -2.31 -6.75 6.01
CA GLY A 69 -2.89 -5.42 6.04
C GLY A 69 -2.51 -4.61 4.81
N GLU A 70 -1.22 -4.59 4.43
CA GLU A 70 -0.73 -3.92 3.23
C GLU A 70 -1.38 -4.52 1.97
N TYR A 71 -1.48 -5.84 1.88
CA TYR A 71 -2.15 -6.50 0.75
C TYR A 71 -3.64 -6.11 0.64
N ALA A 72 -4.34 -6.09 1.77
CA ALA A 72 -5.74 -5.69 1.83
C ALA A 72 -5.91 -4.21 1.42
N ALA A 73 -5.11 -3.32 2.00
CA ALA A 73 -5.15 -1.89 1.74
C ALA A 73 -4.83 -1.58 0.28
N TRP A 74 -3.85 -2.29 -0.31
CA TRP A 74 -3.54 -2.19 -1.73
C TRP A 74 -4.75 -2.55 -2.61
N ASN A 75 -5.36 -3.73 -2.39
CA ASN A 75 -6.50 -4.17 -3.20
C ASN A 75 -7.70 -3.23 -3.08
N VAL A 76 -8.05 -2.83 -1.86
CA VAL A 76 -9.17 -1.91 -1.61
C VAL A 76 -8.92 -0.55 -2.26
N SER A 77 -7.70 0.00 -2.13
CA SER A 77 -7.36 1.28 -2.74
C SER A 77 -7.42 1.23 -4.27
N ALA A 78 -6.94 0.13 -4.87
CA ALA A 78 -7.03 -0.07 -6.31
C ALA A 78 -8.49 -0.17 -6.79
N GLU A 79 -9.34 -0.88 -6.06
CA GLU A 79 -10.77 -0.99 -6.37
C GLU A 79 -11.48 0.37 -6.21
N LEU A 80 -11.19 1.11 -5.15
CA LEU A 80 -11.71 2.45 -4.93
C LEU A 80 -11.33 3.41 -6.06
N ALA A 81 -10.08 3.38 -6.52
CA ALA A 81 -9.63 4.21 -7.65
C ALA A 81 -10.43 3.94 -8.94
N LEU A 82 -10.94 2.72 -9.13
CA LEU A 82 -11.78 2.38 -10.28
C LEU A 82 -13.24 2.79 -10.11
N LYS A 83 -13.75 2.82 -8.86
CA LYS A 83 -15.18 3.02 -8.56
C LYS A 83 -15.56 4.44 -8.17
N ILE A 84 -14.64 5.25 -7.67
CA ILE A 84 -14.95 6.61 -7.21
C ILE A 84 -15.13 7.57 -8.41
N ASP A 85 -16.18 8.38 -8.37
CA ASP A 85 -16.47 9.38 -9.41
C ASP A 85 -15.69 10.69 -9.23
N SER A 86 -15.42 11.11 -7.98
CA SER A 86 -14.62 12.32 -7.71
C SER A 86 -13.19 12.14 -8.23
N PHE A 87 -12.73 13.14 -9.00
CA PHE A 87 -11.41 13.13 -9.62
C PHE A 87 -10.29 13.15 -8.58
N GLU A 88 -10.36 14.02 -7.59
CA GLU A 88 -9.34 14.19 -6.54
C GLU A 88 -9.31 12.97 -5.61
N ALA A 89 -10.48 12.41 -5.28
CA ALA A 89 -10.56 11.16 -4.51
C ALA A 89 -9.96 9.98 -5.28
N LYS A 90 -10.18 9.91 -6.60
CA LYS A 90 -9.56 8.91 -7.47
C LYS A 90 -8.04 9.05 -7.53
N MET A 91 -7.53 10.29 -7.60
CA MET A 91 -6.10 10.56 -7.49
C MET A 91 -5.56 10.06 -6.15
N ALA A 92 -6.18 10.44 -5.03
CA ALA A 92 -5.76 10.01 -3.70
C ALA A 92 -5.72 8.47 -3.56
N ALA A 93 -6.78 7.78 -3.99
CA ALA A 93 -6.87 6.31 -3.98
C ALA A 93 -5.78 5.65 -4.85
N THR A 94 -5.46 6.26 -5.99
CA THR A 94 -4.37 5.78 -6.87
C THR A 94 -3.01 5.90 -6.19
N SER A 95 -2.74 7.01 -5.50
CA SER A 95 -1.51 7.19 -4.72
C SER A 95 -1.40 6.16 -3.60
N GLN A 96 -2.49 5.95 -2.85
CA GLN A 96 -2.56 4.92 -1.81
C GLN A 96 -2.27 3.53 -2.37
N ALA A 97 -2.92 3.13 -3.47
CA ALA A 97 -2.69 1.83 -4.09
C ALA A 97 -1.22 1.62 -4.48
N HIS A 98 -0.55 2.67 -4.97
CA HIS A 98 0.88 2.62 -5.28
C HIS A 98 1.76 2.48 -4.03
N ASP A 99 1.48 3.24 -2.97
CA ASP A 99 2.24 3.19 -1.72
C ASP A 99 2.10 1.82 -1.01
N GLU A 100 0.87 1.29 -0.90
CA GLU A 100 0.66 0.00 -0.23
C GLU A 100 1.20 -1.19 -1.03
N ALA A 101 1.17 -1.11 -2.38
CA ALA A 101 1.87 -2.10 -3.21
C ALA A 101 3.37 -2.15 -2.89
N ARG A 102 3.97 -0.98 -2.64
CA ARG A 102 5.38 -0.87 -2.26
C ARG A 102 5.64 -1.41 -0.87
N HIS A 103 4.84 -1.02 0.13
CA HIS A 103 4.96 -1.56 1.48
C HIS A 103 4.86 -3.09 1.48
N PHE A 104 3.91 -3.63 0.72
CA PHE A 104 3.70 -5.06 0.57
C PHE A 104 4.94 -5.77 0.00
N TYR A 105 5.46 -5.34 -1.15
CA TYR A 105 6.60 -6.06 -1.76
C TYR A 105 7.89 -5.92 -0.95
N VAL A 106 8.11 -4.78 -0.28
CA VAL A 106 9.29 -4.61 0.59
C VAL A 106 9.22 -5.55 1.78
N MET A 107 8.05 -5.67 2.41
CA MET A 107 7.83 -6.62 3.50
C MET A 107 7.98 -8.08 3.01
N ARG A 108 7.44 -8.41 1.82
CA ARG A 108 7.60 -9.72 1.18
C ARG A 108 9.07 -10.08 1.05
N ASP A 109 9.86 -9.19 0.47
CA ASP A 109 11.26 -9.42 0.13
C ASP A 109 12.12 -9.49 1.40
N TYR A 110 11.80 -8.68 2.42
CA TYR A 110 12.47 -8.77 3.72
C TYR A 110 12.17 -10.09 4.45
N LEU A 111 10.91 -10.52 4.50
CA LEU A 111 10.51 -11.78 5.11
C LEU A 111 11.19 -12.98 4.43
N ASP A 112 11.26 -12.99 3.10
CA ASP A 112 11.98 -14.00 2.33
C ASP A 112 13.49 -14.00 2.64
N TYR A 113 14.11 -12.82 2.69
CA TYR A 113 15.53 -12.67 3.04
C TYR A 113 15.86 -13.26 4.42
N ILE A 114 15.01 -13.03 5.42
CA ILE A 114 15.21 -13.60 6.76
C ILE A 114 14.77 -15.07 6.87
N GLY A 115 14.08 -15.61 5.85
CA GLY A 115 13.61 -17.00 5.80
C GLY A 115 12.33 -17.23 6.62
N VAL A 116 11.54 -16.19 6.84
CA VAL A 116 10.29 -16.24 7.60
C VAL A 116 9.12 -16.17 6.63
N LYS A 117 8.13 -17.04 6.81
CA LYS A 117 6.87 -16.96 6.07
C LYS A 117 5.81 -16.32 6.95
N PRO A 118 4.99 -15.38 6.43
CA PRO A 118 3.88 -14.85 7.20
C PRO A 118 2.90 -15.97 7.54
N GLU A 119 2.33 -15.93 8.74
CA GLU A 119 1.20 -16.75 9.12
C GLU A 119 0.02 -16.47 8.20
N PRO A 120 -0.75 -17.49 7.82
CA PRO A 120 -1.95 -17.29 7.04
C PRO A 120 -2.98 -16.48 7.82
N LEU A 121 -3.76 -15.67 7.12
CA LEU A 121 -4.89 -14.98 7.72
C LEU A 121 -5.86 -15.96 8.37
N PRO A 122 -6.46 -15.61 9.52
CA PRO A 122 -7.62 -16.32 10.03
C PRO A 122 -8.70 -16.43 8.95
N ARG A 123 -9.39 -17.57 8.89
CA ARG A 123 -10.37 -17.86 7.83
C ARG A 123 -11.42 -16.77 7.64
N ASN A 124 -11.86 -16.14 8.73
CA ASN A 124 -12.86 -15.06 8.69
C ASN A 124 -12.29 -13.79 8.05
N THR A 125 -11.03 -13.45 8.33
CA THR A 125 -10.34 -12.31 7.73
C THR A 125 -10.05 -12.56 6.26
N SER A 126 -9.61 -13.76 5.89
CA SER A 126 -9.36 -14.13 4.50
C SER A 126 -10.62 -14.00 3.62
N LYS A 127 -11.81 -14.33 4.15
CA LYS A 127 -13.08 -14.16 3.44
C LYS A 127 -13.45 -12.70 3.19
N ALA A 128 -13.00 -11.77 4.03
CA ALA A 128 -13.31 -10.35 3.87
C ALA A 128 -12.44 -9.67 2.79
N LEU A 129 -11.39 -10.34 2.32
CA LEU A 129 -10.45 -9.84 1.32
C LEU A 129 -10.63 -10.47 -0.07
N ASN A 130 -11.59 -11.39 -0.23
CA ASN A 130 -11.98 -12.02 -1.50
C ASN A 130 -13.43 -11.69 -1.82
#